data_AF-D5E6C7-F1
#
_entry.id   AF-D5E6C7-F1
#
_cell.length_a   1.000
_cell.length_b   1.000
_cell.length_c   1.000
_cell.angle_alpha   90.00
_cell.angle_beta   90.00
_cell.angle_gamma   90.00
#
_symmetry.space_group_name_H-M   'P 1'
#
loop_
_entity.id
_entity.type
_entity.pdbx_description
1 polymer ?
#
loop_
_entity_poly.entity_id
_entity_poly.type
_entity_poly.pdbx_seq_one_letter_code
_entity_poly.pdbx_strand_id
1 'polypeptide(L)'
;MKKINFLSNYKKRKIIIFLISLFIFISITLLVLQTVDYILRIPFEKEWALGGVFKSGITEAEKLKTIEKQLHSQNLLKFYSILMSILLALLMISFISLIVGQIKLYANKSNSNIELKISIFALSTALLFGFVFLSMQPIDVTRTIYSEELKFNITDILERISYTKGFVAYALILVSFILNLSAKKKFGFITNDVIINKEFKDTKFIEEEINAILNK
;
A
#
# COMPACT_ATOMS: atom_id res chain seq x y z
N MET A 1 26.46 -29.85 6.29
CA MET A 1 26.29 -28.37 6.33
C MET A 1 26.23 -27.84 4.90
N LYS A 2 25.13 -27.17 4.48
CA LYS A 2 25.06 -26.50 3.16
C LYS A 2 25.95 -25.25 3.18
N LYS A 3 26.91 -25.12 2.26
CA LYS A 3 27.70 -23.90 2.07
C LYS A 3 26.76 -22.72 1.79
N ILE A 4 26.64 -21.81 2.75
CA ILE A 4 25.86 -20.58 2.62
C ILE A 4 26.67 -19.65 1.72
N ASN A 5 26.20 -19.45 0.47
CA ASN A 5 26.86 -18.55 -0.46
C ASN A 5 26.47 -17.09 -0.15
N PHE A 6 27.25 -16.43 0.71
CA PHE A 6 26.98 -15.11 1.28
C PHE A 6 26.71 -14.03 0.22
N LEU A 7 27.50 -14.00 -0.86
CA LEU A 7 27.35 -13.03 -1.96
C LEU A 7 26.03 -13.20 -2.74
N SER A 8 25.63 -14.46 -3.00
CA SER A 8 24.36 -14.77 -3.65
C SER A 8 23.17 -14.35 -2.78
N ASN A 9 23.27 -14.57 -1.47
CA ASN A 9 22.23 -14.19 -0.51
C ASN A 9 22.08 -12.66 -0.38
N TYR A 10 23.18 -11.91 -0.44
CA TYR A 10 23.16 -10.46 -0.36
C TYR A 10 22.52 -9.79 -1.58
N LYS A 11 22.86 -10.24 -2.80
CA LYS A 11 22.21 -9.78 -4.05
C LYS A 11 20.72 -10.10 -4.05
N LYS A 12 20.33 -11.30 -3.62
CA LYS A 12 18.91 -11.69 -3.48
C LYS A 12 18.15 -10.80 -2.51
N ARG A 13 18.75 -10.41 -1.38
CA ARG A 13 18.14 -9.49 -0.42
C ARG A 13 17.89 -8.10 -1.03
N LYS A 14 18.86 -7.56 -1.78
CA LYS A 14 18.70 -6.28 -2.49
C LYS A 14 17.52 -6.31 -3.46
N ILE A 15 17.43 -7.37 -4.27
CA ILE A 15 16.32 -7.56 -5.23
C ILE A 15 14.98 -7.70 -4.51
N ILE A 16 14.90 -8.50 -3.44
CA ILE A 16 13.64 -8.68 -2.70
C ILE A 16 13.18 -7.36 -2.08
N ILE A 17 14.08 -6.60 -1.45
CA ILE A 17 13.73 -5.30 -0.85
C ILE A 17 13.31 -4.30 -1.92
N PHE A 18 13.98 -4.30 -3.08
CA PHE A 18 13.58 -3.48 -4.22
C PHE A 18 12.16 -3.81 -4.70
N LEU A 19 11.85 -5.11 -4.88
CA LEU A 19 10.50 -5.54 -5.28
C LEU A 19 9.44 -5.16 -4.25
N ILE A 20 9.72 -5.29 -2.95
CA ILE A 20 8.81 -4.85 -1.88
C ILE A 20 8.57 -3.34 -1.97
N SER A 21 9.62 -2.54 -2.13
CA SER A 21 9.47 -1.08 -2.30
C SER A 21 8.64 -0.72 -3.53
N LEU A 22 8.86 -1.41 -4.66
CA LEU A 22 8.08 -1.21 -5.88
C LEU A 22 6.59 -1.53 -5.67
N PHE A 23 6.28 -2.66 -5.02
CA PHE A 23 4.89 -3.02 -4.72
C PHE A 23 4.21 -2.04 -3.77
N ILE A 24 4.92 -1.54 -2.76
CA ILE A 24 4.40 -0.50 -1.86
C ILE A 24 4.15 0.79 -2.64
N PHE A 25 5.06 1.20 -3.52
CA PHE A 25 4.86 2.38 -4.37
C PHE A 25 3.61 2.25 -5.23
N ILE A 26 3.44 1.13 -5.94
CA ILE A 26 2.23 0.86 -6.74
C ILE A 26 0.98 0.88 -5.86
N SER A 27 1.04 0.29 -4.66
CA SER A 27 -0.08 0.28 -3.71
C SER A 27 -0.49 1.71 -3.30
N ILE A 28 0.49 2.58 -3.00
CA ILE A 28 0.24 3.99 -2.68
C ILE A 28 -0.44 4.68 -3.86
N THR A 29 0.07 4.50 -5.09
CA THR A 29 -0.54 5.10 -6.29
C THR A 29 -1.98 4.65 -6.47
N LEU A 30 -2.27 3.34 -6.34
CA LEU A 30 -3.62 2.81 -6.47
C LEU A 30 -4.58 3.37 -5.41
N LEU A 31 -4.13 3.53 -4.17
CA LEU A 31 -4.93 4.10 -3.09
C LEU A 31 -5.19 5.61 -3.28
N VAL A 32 -4.23 6.34 -3.83
CA VAL A 32 -4.43 7.75 -4.21
C VAL A 32 -5.48 7.84 -5.33
N LEU A 33 -5.39 6.99 -6.36
CA LEU A 33 -6.40 6.95 -7.42
C LEU A 33 -7.79 6.57 -6.90
N GLN A 34 -7.88 5.58 -6.00
CA GLN A 34 -9.13 5.21 -5.33
C GLN A 34 -9.73 6.40 -4.56
N THR A 35 -8.88 7.24 -3.95
CA THR A 35 -9.31 8.46 -3.25
C THR A 35 -9.87 9.51 -4.20
N VAL A 36 -9.24 9.69 -5.36
CA VAL A 36 -9.78 10.56 -6.41
C VAL A 36 -11.15 10.08 -6.85
N ASP A 37 -11.30 8.78 -7.13
CA ASP A 37 -12.61 8.20 -7.52
C ASP A 37 -13.67 8.43 -6.43
N TYR A 38 -13.32 8.22 -5.15
CA TYR A 38 -14.23 8.40 -4.03
C TYR A 38 -14.68 9.85 -3.87
N ILE A 39 -13.75 10.81 -3.99
CA ILE A 39 -14.07 12.23 -3.86
C ILE A 39 -14.94 12.72 -5.02
N LEU A 40 -14.63 12.29 -6.26
CA LEU A 40 -15.42 12.64 -7.45
C LEU A 40 -16.80 11.99 -7.44
N ARG A 41 -16.95 10.87 -6.75
CA ARG A 41 -18.23 10.16 -6.64
C ARG A 41 -19.27 10.95 -5.84
N ILE A 42 -18.87 11.67 -4.80
CA ILE A 42 -19.81 12.41 -3.93
C ILE A 42 -20.63 13.47 -4.69
N PRO A 43 -20.04 14.42 -5.45
CA PRO A 43 -20.83 15.38 -6.21
C PRO A 43 -21.69 14.71 -7.28
N PHE A 44 -21.18 13.65 -7.93
CA PHE A 44 -21.94 12.88 -8.89
C PHE A 44 -23.18 12.20 -8.27
N GLU A 45 -23.05 11.57 -7.10
CA GLU A 45 -24.19 10.97 -6.38
C GLU A 45 -25.21 12.03 -5.97
N LYS A 46 -24.74 13.22 -5.55
CA LYS A 46 -25.60 14.34 -5.19
C LYS A 46 -26.41 14.85 -6.38
N GLU A 47 -25.77 15.06 -7.52
CA GLU A 47 -26.44 15.48 -8.77
C GLU A 47 -27.41 14.42 -9.26
N TRP A 48 -27.01 13.15 -9.22
CA TRP A 48 -27.86 12.03 -9.62
C TRP A 48 -29.11 11.90 -8.74
N ALA A 49 -28.97 12.09 -7.42
CA ALA A 49 -30.09 12.06 -6.48
C ALA A 49 -31.05 13.25 -6.65
N LEU A 50 -30.54 14.42 -7.02
CA LEU A 50 -31.35 15.61 -7.33
C LEU A 50 -32.26 15.42 -8.55
N GLY A 51 -31.91 14.51 -9.47
CA GLY A 51 -32.74 14.17 -10.62
C GLY A 51 -33.97 13.31 -10.30
N GLY A 52 -34.21 12.96 -9.04
CA GLY A 52 -35.36 12.17 -8.59
C GLY A 52 -36.66 12.96 -8.45
N VAL A 53 -37.76 12.25 -8.26
CA VAL A 53 -39.07 12.81 -7.94
C VAL A 53 -39.19 13.06 -6.44
N PHE A 54 -39.58 14.28 -6.07
CA PHE A 54 -39.81 14.70 -4.68
C PHE A 54 -41.30 14.94 -4.43
N LYS A 55 -41.78 14.79 -3.19
CA LYS A 55 -43.17 15.13 -2.87
C LYS A 55 -43.43 16.61 -3.18
N SER A 56 -44.62 16.90 -3.69
CA SER A 56 -45.08 18.27 -3.96
C SER A 56 -45.13 19.11 -2.68
N GLY A 57 -44.64 20.36 -2.75
CA GLY A 57 -44.67 21.31 -1.63
C GLY A 57 -43.45 21.30 -0.71
N ILE A 58 -42.43 20.47 -0.98
CA ILE A 58 -41.15 20.48 -0.23
C ILE A 58 -40.27 21.64 -0.72
N THR A 59 -39.67 22.39 0.21
CA THR A 59 -38.70 23.45 -0.12
C THR A 59 -37.38 22.88 -0.66
N GLU A 60 -36.63 23.66 -1.45
CA GLU A 60 -35.30 23.24 -1.93
C GLU A 60 -34.33 22.87 -0.79
N ALA A 61 -34.40 23.58 0.34
CA ALA A 61 -33.60 23.29 1.52
C ALA A 61 -33.92 21.93 2.16
N GLU A 62 -35.20 21.53 2.16
CA GLU A 62 -35.65 20.24 2.69
C GLU A 62 -35.32 19.08 1.73
N LYS A 63 -35.38 19.32 0.41
CA LYS A 63 -34.89 18.35 -0.59
C LYS A 63 -33.41 18.06 -0.39
N LEU A 64 -32.58 19.10 -0.28
CA LEU A 64 -31.15 18.96 -0.04
C LEU A 64 -30.84 18.18 1.25
N LYS A 65 -31.52 18.51 2.36
CA LYS A 65 -31.37 17.78 3.63
C LYS A 65 -31.78 16.32 3.54
N THR A 66 -32.80 16.00 2.73
CA THR A 66 -33.26 14.62 2.54
C THR A 66 -32.25 13.81 1.74
N ILE A 67 -31.69 14.42 0.69
CA ILE A 67 -30.65 13.81 -0.15
C ILE A 67 -29.38 13.57 0.66
N GLU A 68 -28.90 14.57 1.40
CA GLU A 68 -27.67 14.44 2.21
C GLU A 68 -27.73 13.28 3.21
N LYS A 69 -28.91 13.00 3.79
CA LYS A 69 -29.09 11.84 4.68
C LYS A 69 -28.99 10.50 3.95
N GLN A 70 -29.33 10.46 2.66
CA GLN A 70 -29.31 9.25 1.84
C GLN A 70 -27.96 9.02 1.13
N LEU A 71 -27.09 10.04 1.06
CA LEU A 71 -25.76 9.94 0.44
C LEU A 71 -24.77 9.19 1.35
N HIS A 72 -24.68 7.88 1.18
CA HIS A 72 -23.84 7.02 2.01
C HIS A 72 -22.35 7.34 1.87
N SER A 73 -21.87 7.67 0.67
CA SER A 73 -20.48 8.07 0.42
C SER A 73 -20.12 9.37 1.16
N GLN A 74 -21.06 10.32 1.27
CA GLN A 74 -20.86 11.55 2.03
C GLN A 74 -20.84 11.28 3.55
N ASN A 75 -21.75 10.45 4.05
CA ASN A 75 -21.80 10.07 5.47
C ASN A 75 -20.52 9.33 5.91
N LEU A 76 -19.95 8.51 5.02
CA LEU A 76 -18.73 7.76 5.28
C LEU A 76 -17.44 8.55 5.03
N LEU A 77 -17.50 9.75 4.40
CA LEU A 77 -16.33 10.50 3.98
C LEU A 77 -15.33 10.74 5.12
N LYS A 78 -15.81 11.06 6.33
CA LYS A 78 -14.94 11.30 7.49
C LYS A 78 -14.17 10.04 7.87
N PHE A 79 -14.85 8.90 7.96
CA PHE A 79 -14.22 7.62 8.26
C PHE A 79 -13.28 7.17 7.14
N TYR A 80 -13.71 7.32 5.88
CA TYR A 80 -12.89 7.06 4.70
C TYR A 80 -11.58 7.84 4.77
N SER A 81 -11.66 9.15 5.04
CA SER A 81 -10.50 10.04 5.06
C SER A 81 -9.53 9.66 6.16
N ILE A 82 -10.02 9.38 7.37
CA ILE A 82 -9.19 8.95 8.51
C ILE A 82 -8.47 7.63 8.19
N LEU A 83 -9.22 6.62 7.74
CA LEU A 83 -8.65 5.30 7.44
C LEU A 83 -7.64 5.36 6.30
N MET A 84 -7.95 6.11 5.24
CA MET A 84 -7.06 6.27 4.10
C MET A 84 -5.78 7.04 4.49
N SER A 85 -5.89 8.10 5.30
CA SER A 85 -4.73 8.82 5.82
C SER A 85 -3.83 7.92 6.67
N ILE A 86 -4.41 7.11 7.57
CA ILE A 86 -3.65 6.14 8.39
C ILE A 86 -2.96 5.12 7.47
N LEU A 87 -3.69 4.56 6.50
CA LEU A 87 -3.16 3.57 5.57
C LEU A 87 -1.98 4.13 4.77
N LEU A 88 -2.15 5.31 4.17
CA LEU A 88 -1.09 5.99 3.42
C LEU A 88 0.10 6.33 4.30
N ALA A 89 -0.11 6.82 5.53
CA ALA A 89 0.97 7.12 6.46
C ALA A 89 1.79 5.86 6.79
N LEU A 90 1.13 4.73 7.08
CA LEU A 90 1.81 3.45 7.36
C LEU A 90 2.58 2.95 6.15
N LEU A 91 2.01 3.04 4.95
CA LEU A 91 2.71 2.67 3.71
C LEU A 91 3.90 3.57 3.44
N MET A 92 3.80 4.88 3.68
CA MET A 92 4.90 5.83 3.55
C MET A 92 6.02 5.56 4.55
N ILE A 93 5.70 5.28 5.82
CA ILE A 93 6.69 4.87 6.84
C ILE A 93 7.43 3.61 6.37
N SER A 94 6.68 2.60 5.91
CA SER A 94 7.26 1.36 5.38
C SER A 94 8.15 1.64 4.16
N PHE A 95 7.69 2.45 3.22
CA PHE A 95 8.41 2.80 2.00
C PHE A 95 9.72 3.52 2.31
N ILE A 96 9.68 4.60 3.10
CA ILE A 96 10.86 5.36 3.52
C ILE A 96 11.85 4.45 4.25
N SER A 97 11.36 3.61 5.17
CA SER A 97 12.22 2.68 5.89
C SER A 97 12.94 1.72 4.95
N LEU A 98 12.25 1.16 3.96
CA LEU A 98 12.85 0.27 2.97
C LEU A 98 13.84 0.99 2.05
N ILE A 99 13.56 2.23 1.64
CA ILE A 99 14.51 3.05 0.86
C ILE A 99 15.79 3.31 1.65
N VAL A 100 15.68 3.71 2.92
CA VAL A 100 16.84 3.85 3.83
C VAL A 100 17.58 2.52 3.95
N GLY A 101 16.84 1.41 4.06
CA GLY A 101 17.40 0.07 4.10
C GLY A 101 18.15 -0.29 2.81
N GLN A 102 17.64 0.09 1.64
CA GLN A 102 18.33 -0.11 0.37
C GLN A 102 19.62 0.69 0.33
N ILE A 103 19.60 1.98 0.66
CA ILE A 103 20.79 2.85 0.69
C ILE A 103 21.88 2.22 1.57
N LYS A 104 21.53 1.75 2.77
CA LYS A 104 22.47 1.10 3.68
C LYS A 104 23.02 -0.22 3.14
N LEU A 105 22.20 -1.00 2.43
CA LEU A 105 22.64 -2.24 1.75
C LEU A 105 23.51 -1.98 0.53
N TYR A 106 23.25 -0.93 -0.24
CA TYR A 106 24.08 -0.57 -1.39
C TYR A 106 25.42 0.02 -0.96
N ALA A 107 25.43 0.79 0.13
CA ALA A 107 26.64 1.31 0.74
C ALA A 107 27.40 0.29 1.61
N ASN A 108 26.93 -0.97 1.70
CA ASN A 108 27.48 -2.03 2.56
C ASN A 108 27.63 -1.61 4.04
N LYS A 109 26.82 -0.66 4.52
CA LYS A 109 26.87 -0.12 5.90
C LYS A 109 26.06 -0.95 6.90
N SER A 110 25.08 -1.72 6.42
CA SER A 110 24.20 -2.52 7.26
C SER A 110 23.54 -3.64 6.46
N ASN A 111 23.01 -4.63 7.17
CA ASN A 111 22.09 -5.63 6.61
C ASN A 111 20.64 -5.10 6.52
N SER A 112 20.34 -3.91 7.07
CA SER A 112 19.00 -3.29 7.09
C SER A 112 17.93 -4.06 7.86
N ASN A 113 18.33 -4.77 8.93
CA ASN A 113 17.41 -5.55 9.76
C ASN A 113 16.41 -4.66 10.54
N ILE A 114 16.84 -3.48 10.99
CA ILE A 114 15.97 -2.55 11.74
C ILE A 114 14.87 -2.04 10.81
N GLU A 115 15.22 -1.65 9.59
CA GLU A 115 14.33 -1.14 8.57
C GLU A 115 13.30 -2.20 8.16
N LEU A 116 13.71 -3.46 7.98
CA LEU A 116 12.77 -4.55 7.75
C LEU A 116 11.81 -4.75 8.93
N LYS A 117 12.27 -4.64 10.19
CA LYS A 117 11.39 -4.76 11.36
C LYS A 117 10.34 -3.65 11.39
N ILE A 118 10.74 -2.40 11.14
CA ILE A 118 9.84 -1.25 11.08
C ILE A 118 8.81 -1.46 9.95
N SER A 119 9.28 -1.85 8.77
CA SER A 119 8.42 -2.10 7.61
C SER A 119 7.45 -3.27 7.87
N ILE A 120 7.86 -4.36 8.52
CA ILE A 120 6.97 -5.45 8.92
C ILE A 120 5.85 -4.95 9.84
N PHE A 121 6.19 -4.16 10.86
CA PHE A 121 5.20 -3.60 11.78
C PHE A 121 4.24 -2.63 11.09
N ALA A 122 4.75 -1.76 10.23
CA ALA A 122 3.94 -0.82 9.47
C ALA A 122 3.00 -1.56 8.50
N LEU A 123 3.50 -2.57 7.76
CA LEU A 123 2.69 -3.37 6.83
C LEU A 123 1.65 -4.24 7.55
N SER A 124 1.97 -4.84 8.70
CA SER A 124 0.97 -5.59 9.47
C SER A 124 -0.18 -4.71 9.95
N THR A 125 0.14 -3.50 10.41
CA THR A 125 -0.86 -2.52 10.85
C THR A 125 -1.66 -2.00 9.65
N ALA A 126 -1.01 -1.77 8.51
CA ALA A 126 -1.68 -1.40 7.26
C ALA A 126 -2.64 -2.48 6.76
N LEU A 127 -2.32 -3.77 6.94
CA LEU A 127 -3.24 -4.87 6.61
C LEU A 127 -4.49 -4.88 7.48
N LEU A 128 -4.37 -4.55 8.77
CA LEU A 128 -5.50 -4.43 9.68
C LEU A 128 -6.42 -3.28 9.27
N PHE A 129 -5.87 -2.06 9.12
CA PHE A 129 -6.67 -0.90 8.73
C PHE A 129 -7.18 -1.01 7.29
N GLY A 130 -6.43 -1.63 6.39
CA GLY A 130 -6.84 -1.90 5.02
C GLY A 130 -8.05 -2.84 4.94
N PHE A 131 -8.13 -3.84 5.83
CA PHE A 131 -9.32 -4.70 5.92
C PHE A 131 -10.56 -3.91 6.35
N VAL A 132 -10.43 -3.08 7.39
CA VAL A 132 -11.52 -2.21 7.86
C VAL A 132 -11.95 -1.24 6.75
N PHE A 133 -10.99 -0.60 6.08
CA PHE A 133 -11.22 0.30 4.96
C PHE A 133 -12.01 -0.38 3.83
N LEU A 134 -11.59 -1.57 3.40
CA LEU A 134 -12.28 -2.32 2.35
C LEU A 134 -13.66 -2.81 2.78
N SER A 135 -13.89 -3.02 4.07
CA SER A 135 -15.19 -3.45 4.61
C SER A 135 -16.18 -2.29 4.70
N MET A 136 -15.72 -1.04 4.75
CA MET A 136 -16.55 0.18 4.85
C MET A 136 -16.94 0.76 3.48
N GLN A 137 -17.17 -0.10 2.47
CA GLN A 137 -17.64 0.35 1.17
C GLN A 137 -19.06 0.92 1.26
N PRO A 138 -19.34 2.08 0.65
CA PRO A 138 -20.70 2.59 0.57
C PRO A 138 -21.58 1.63 -0.24
N ILE A 139 -22.83 1.49 0.17
CA ILE A 139 -23.84 0.69 -0.54
C ILE A 139 -24.43 1.48 -1.72
N ASP A 140 -25.26 0.80 -2.51
CA ASP A 140 -25.94 1.40 -3.66
C ASP A 140 -26.85 2.56 -3.23
N VAL A 141 -26.92 3.60 -4.06
CA VAL A 141 -27.78 4.77 -3.80
C VAL A 141 -29.05 4.62 -4.62
N THR A 142 -30.21 4.73 -3.98
CA THR A 142 -31.51 4.58 -4.65
C THR A 142 -32.21 5.92 -4.80
N ARG A 143 -32.85 6.16 -5.95
CA ARG A 143 -33.78 7.30 -6.15
C ARG A 143 -35.12 6.80 -6.68
N THR A 144 -36.15 7.63 -6.55
CA THR A 144 -37.45 7.38 -7.20
C THR A 144 -37.58 8.27 -8.43
N ILE A 145 -37.94 7.70 -9.58
CA ILE A 145 -38.23 8.45 -10.81
C ILE A 145 -39.62 8.08 -11.34
N TYR A 146 -40.28 9.00 -12.03
CA TYR A 146 -41.56 8.72 -12.70
C TYR A 146 -41.28 8.15 -14.08
N SER A 147 -41.81 6.95 -14.37
CA SER A 147 -41.74 6.36 -15.70
C SER A 147 -42.98 6.74 -16.49
N GLU A 148 -42.81 7.49 -17.59
CA GLU A 148 -43.91 7.84 -18.49
C GLU A 148 -44.50 6.61 -19.20
N GLU A 149 -43.64 5.64 -19.53
CA GLU A 149 -44.03 4.38 -20.18
C GLU A 149 -44.91 3.51 -19.27
N LEU A 150 -44.53 3.40 -18.00
CA LEU A 150 -45.22 2.57 -17.03
C LEU A 150 -46.32 3.32 -16.26
N LYS A 151 -46.35 4.66 -16.34
CA LYS A 151 -47.27 5.55 -15.62
C LYS A 151 -47.25 5.37 -14.10
N PHE A 152 -46.13 4.91 -13.54
CA PHE A 152 -45.91 4.83 -12.10
C PHE A 152 -44.45 5.11 -11.72
N ASN A 153 -44.24 5.33 -10.42
CA ASN A 153 -42.91 5.59 -9.85
C ASN A 153 -42.08 4.32 -9.78
N ILE A 154 -40.87 4.34 -10.34
CA ILE A 154 -39.90 3.26 -10.27
C ILE A 154 -38.71 3.66 -9.41
N THR A 155 -38.11 2.67 -8.73
CA THR A 155 -36.85 2.84 -8.00
C THR A 155 -35.70 2.63 -8.97
N ASP A 156 -34.94 3.68 -9.21
CA ASP A 156 -33.71 3.66 -9.97
C ASP A 156 -32.52 3.51 -9.01
N ILE A 157 -31.51 2.75 -9.40
CA ILE A 157 -30.39 2.35 -8.53
C ILE A 157 -29.09 2.80 -9.17
N LEU A 158 -28.32 3.59 -8.43
CA LEU A 158 -26.96 3.92 -8.78
C LEU A 158 -26.00 2.93 -8.10
N GLU A 159 -25.34 2.12 -8.91
CA GLU A 159 -24.37 1.12 -8.45
C GLU A 159 -23.28 1.74 -7.59
N ARG A 160 -22.89 1.07 -6.51
CA ARG A 160 -21.81 1.46 -5.61
C ARG A 160 -20.49 1.71 -6.33
N ILE A 161 -19.66 2.56 -5.74
CA ILE A 161 -18.30 2.81 -6.22
C ILE A 161 -17.45 1.54 -6.21
N SER A 162 -16.71 1.32 -7.30
CA SER A 162 -15.79 0.20 -7.41
C SER A 162 -14.56 0.40 -6.51
N TYR A 163 -14.29 -0.58 -5.65
CA TYR A 163 -13.09 -0.63 -4.80
C TYR A 163 -12.00 -1.55 -5.35
N THR A 164 -12.07 -1.88 -6.65
CA THR A 164 -11.13 -2.81 -7.30
C THR A 164 -9.67 -2.37 -7.12
N LYS A 165 -9.38 -1.06 -7.24
CA LYS A 165 -8.02 -0.53 -7.02
C LYS A 165 -7.58 -0.74 -5.57
N GLY A 166 -8.48 -0.53 -4.62
CA GLY A 166 -8.28 -0.83 -3.20
C GLY A 166 -7.96 -2.31 -2.94
N PHE A 167 -8.71 -3.24 -3.54
CA PHE A 167 -8.45 -4.68 -3.41
C PHE A 167 -7.09 -5.10 -4.01
N VAL A 168 -6.75 -4.58 -5.19
CA VAL A 168 -5.44 -4.84 -5.82
C VAL A 168 -4.31 -4.29 -4.95
N ALA A 169 -4.44 -3.06 -4.44
CA ALA A 169 -3.47 -2.49 -3.51
C ALA A 169 -3.33 -3.36 -2.23
N TYR A 170 -4.45 -3.81 -1.67
CA TYR A 170 -4.44 -4.67 -0.48
C TYR A 170 -3.73 -6.00 -0.71
N ALA A 171 -3.97 -6.64 -1.86
CA ALA A 171 -3.26 -7.85 -2.25
C ALA A 171 -1.74 -7.61 -2.38
N LEU A 172 -1.33 -6.49 -2.98
CA LEU A 172 0.09 -6.12 -3.08
C LEU A 172 0.73 -5.85 -1.71
N ILE A 173 0.00 -5.23 -0.77
CA ILE A 173 0.45 -5.03 0.61
C ILE A 173 0.66 -6.39 1.30
N LEU A 174 -0.26 -7.34 1.11
CA LEU A 174 -0.14 -8.70 1.68
C LEU A 174 1.07 -9.45 1.11
N VAL A 175 1.26 -9.42 -0.20
CA VAL A 175 2.45 -10.01 -0.85
C VAL A 175 3.73 -9.35 -0.34
N SER A 176 3.74 -8.03 -0.22
CA SER A 176 4.87 -7.25 0.33
C SER A 176 5.21 -7.68 1.75
N PHE A 177 4.20 -7.90 2.59
CA PHE A 177 4.37 -8.40 3.96
C PHE A 177 5.00 -9.80 4.00
N ILE A 178 4.50 -10.74 3.18
CA ILE A 178 5.04 -12.11 3.08
C ILE A 178 6.49 -12.11 2.59
N LEU A 179 6.80 -11.29 1.57
CA LEU A 179 8.16 -11.13 1.06
C LEU A 179 9.09 -10.53 2.11
N ASN A 180 8.62 -9.57 2.89
CA ASN A 180 9.40 -8.94 3.95
C ASN A 180 9.73 -9.92 5.08
N LEU A 181 8.76 -10.71 5.53
CA LEU A 181 8.99 -11.82 6.47
C LEU A 181 10.00 -12.83 5.93
N SER A 182 9.89 -13.18 4.64
CA SER A 182 10.81 -14.10 3.97
C SER A 182 12.23 -13.54 3.90
N ALA A 183 12.38 -12.25 3.60
CA ALA A 183 13.67 -11.55 3.61
C ALA A 183 14.30 -11.56 5.00
N LYS A 184 13.51 -11.30 6.05
CA LYS A 184 13.99 -11.33 7.43
C LYS A 184 14.42 -12.74 7.86
N LYS A 185 13.62 -13.78 7.58
CA LYS A 185 13.94 -15.16 7.97
C LYS A 185 15.16 -15.72 7.23
N LYS A 186 15.26 -15.53 5.92
CA LYS A 186 16.35 -16.10 5.11
C LYS A 186 17.71 -15.41 5.31
N PHE A 187 17.71 -14.14 5.71
CA PHE A 187 18.94 -13.32 5.80
C PHE A 187 19.21 -12.78 7.21
N GLY A 188 18.45 -13.23 8.22
CA GLY A 188 18.59 -12.84 9.62
C GLY A 188 19.84 -13.39 10.31
N PHE A 189 20.51 -14.40 9.74
CA PHE A 189 21.77 -14.96 10.26
C PHE A 189 23.01 -14.11 9.94
N ILE A 190 22.85 -13.03 9.19
CA ILE A 190 23.92 -12.06 8.88
C ILE A 190 23.96 -10.99 10.00
N THR A 191 23.93 -11.41 11.26
CA THR A 191 23.69 -10.53 12.42
C THR A 191 24.95 -9.86 12.94
N ASN A 192 26.15 -10.40 12.65
CA ASN A 192 27.40 -9.93 13.26
C ASN A 192 28.45 -9.41 12.28
N ASP A 193 28.23 -9.48 10.98
CA ASP A 193 29.24 -9.03 10.02
C ASP A 193 28.99 -7.59 9.58
N VAL A 194 29.64 -6.66 10.30
CA VAL A 194 30.17 -5.41 9.74
C VAL A 194 31.20 -5.70 8.62
N ILE A 195 31.49 -6.98 8.36
CA ILE A 195 32.50 -7.48 7.43
C ILE A 195 31.81 -8.13 6.22
N ILE A 196 31.19 -7.38 5.32
CA ILE A 196 30.69 -8.01 4.08
C ILE A 196 31.07 -7.14 2.91
N ASN A 197 32.10 -7.62 2.21
CA ASN A 197 32.68 -7.05 1.00
C ASN A 197 33.74 -5.96 1.21
N LYS A 198 34.66 -6.13 2.17
CA LYS A 198 36.05 -5.85 1.79
C LYS A 198 36.35 -6.92 0.73
N GLU A 199 36.49 -6.52 -0.54
CA GLU A 199 37.24 -7.35 -1.47
C GLU A 199 38.49 -7.79 -0.71
N PHE A 200 38.76 -9.10 -0.67
CA PHE A 200 40.07 -9.54 -0.20
C PHE A 200 41.07 -8.70 -0.99
N LYS A 201 41.80 -7.81 -0.30
CA LYS A 201 42.85 -7.03 -0.96
C LYS A 201 43.67 -8.04 -1.74
N ASP A 202 43.81 -7.80 -3.04
CA ASP A 202 44.54 -8.69 -3.93
C ASP A 202 45.91 -8.93 -3.32
N THR A 203 46.07 -10.12 -2.74
CA THR A 203 47.18 -10.46 -1.84
C THR A 203 48.31 -11.10 -2.63
N LYS A 204 48.12 -11.27 -3.94
CA LYS A 204 49.14 -11.78 -4.87
C LYS A 204 50.44 -10.99 -4.79
N PHE A 205 50.35 -9.66 -4.69
CA PHE A 205 51.54 -8.82 -4.52
C PHE A 205 52.31 -9.15 -3.22
N ILE A 206 51.59 -9.39 -2.12
CA ILE A 206 52.19 -9.74 -0.82
C ILE A 206 52.72 -11.18 -0.83
N GLU A 207 52.02 -12.11 -1.49
CA GLU A 207 52.50 -13.48 -1.72
C GLU A 207 53.79 -13.50 -2.55
N GLU A 208 53.87 -12.70 -3.62
CA GLU A 208 55.07 -12.54 -4.44
C GLU A 208 56.24 -11.95 -3.64
N GLU A 209 55.97 -10.94 -2.80
CA GLU A 209 56.99 -10.32 -1.93
C GLU A 209 57.54 -11.30 -0.88
N ILE A 210 56.66 -12.07 -0.23
CA ILE A 210 57.03 -13.09 0.76
C ILE A 210 57.84 -14.22 0.09
N ASN A 211 57.41 -14.68 -1.08
CA ASN A 211 58.13 -15.72 -1.84
C ASN A 211 59.51 -15.25 -2.31
N ALA A 212 59.68 -13.96 -2.63
CA ALA A 212 60.97 -13.39 -2.99
C ALA A 212 61.94 -13.29 -1.79
N ILE A 213 61.42 -13.13 -0.57
CA ILE A 213 62.20 -13.11 0.67
C ILE A 213 62.58 -14.53 1.11
N LEU A 214 61.66 -15.49 1.01
CA LEU A 214 61.86 -16.88 1.46
C LEU A 214 62.71 -17.74 0.52
N ASN A 215 62.77 -17.41 -0.78
CA ASN A 215 63.56 -18.13 -1.78
C ASN A 215 64.91 -17.47 -2.10
N LYS A 216 65.41 -16.61 -1.20
CA LYS A 216 66.80 -16.09 -1.19
C LYS A 216 67.60 -16.79 -0.11
#